data_AF-A0A9P0MA99-F1
#
_entry.id   AF-A0A9P0MA99-F1
#
_cell.length_a   1.000
_cell.length_b   1.000
_cell.length_c   1.000
_cell.angle_alpha   90.00
_cell.angle_beta   90.00
_cell.angle_gamma   90.00
#
_symmetry.space_group_name_H-M   'P 1'
#
loop_
_entity.id
_entity.type
_entity.pdbx_description
1 polymer ?
#
loop_
_entity_poly.entity_id
_entity_poly.type
_entity_poly.pdbx_seq_one_letter_code
_entity_poly.pdbx_strand_id
1 'polypeptide(L)'
;MEENVELSDHPPYSPDLSPNDFFTFPKIQNRLRGHRFQSPEEAVDAFKNAVLDLPANKSNKCFENWLERMQMCINLRLEYFEKQ
;
A
#
# COMPACT_ATOMS: atom_id res chain seq x y z
N MET A 1 24.38 -13.35 -0.91
CA MET A 1 23.54 -13.52 -2.09
C MET A 1 23.04 -12.13 -2.41
N GLU A 2 23.65 -11.44 -3.35
CA GLU A 2 22.99 -10.28 -3.97
C GLU A 2 21.88 -10.88 -4.83
N GLU A 3 20.64 -10.74 -4.37
CA GLU A 3 19.50 -11.05 -5.24
C GLU A 3 19.56 -10.06 -6.42
N ASN A 4 19.47 -10.57 -7.66
CA ASN A 4 19.39 -9.75 -8.87
C ASN A 4 18.02 -9.04 -8.91
N VAL A 5 17.84 -8.05 -8.05
CA VAL A 5 16.62 -7.23 -7.97
C VAL A 5 16.85 -5.96 -8.78
N GLU A 6 16.01 -5.76 -9.78
CA GLU A 6 15.95 -4.50 -10.50
C GLU A 6 15.17 -3.47 -9.67
N LEU A 7 15.79 -2.32 -9.40
CA LEU A 7 15.16 -1.23 -8.70
C LEU A 7 14.41 -0.34 -9.69
N SER A 8 13.13 -0.09 -9.42
CA SER A 8 12.33 0.86 -10.19
C SER A 8 12.53 2.27 -9.64
N ASP A 9 12.64 3.26 -10.53
CA ASP A 9 12.69 4.67 -10.13
C ASP A 9 11.39 5.07 -9.40
N HIS A 10 11.55 5.70 -8.23
CA HIS A 10 10.44 6.19 -7.43
C HIS A 10 10.60 7.69 -7.15
N PRO A 11 9.63 8.54 -7.55
CA PRO A 11 9.71 9.98 -7.31
C PRO A 11 9.63 10.29 -5.80
N PRO A 12 10.35 11.33 -5.32
CA PRO A 12 10.25 11.77 -3.93
C PRO A 12 8.83 12.19 -3.56
N TYR A 13 8.41 11.88 -2.34
CA TYR A 13 7.11 12.28 -1.77
C TYR A 13 5.87 11.82 -2.56
N SER A 14 5.93 10.64 -3.21
CA SER A 14 4.81 10.07 -3.97
C SER A 14 4.18 8.83 -3.31
N PRO A 15 3.59 8.96 -2.11
CA PRO A 15 2.89 7.83 -1.46
C PRO A 15 1.68 7.36 -2.29
N ASP A 16 1.10 8.23 -3.10
CA ASP A 16 0.05 7.92 -4.08
C ASP A 16 0.50 6.93 -5.18
N LEU A 17 1.81 6.75 -5.36
CA LEU A 17 2.42 5.77 -6.26
C LEU A 17 3.02 4.56 -5.54
N SER A 18 3.05 4.55 -4.20
CA SER A 18 3.57 3.44 -3.41
C SER A 18 2.46 2.43 -3.11
N PRO A 19 2.54 1.17 -3.61
CA PRO A 19 1.52 0.15 -3.36
C PRO A 19 1.22 -0.09 -1.87
N ASN A 20 2.22 0.03 -1.01
CA ASN A 20 2.00 -0.14 0.43
C ASN A 20 1.14 1.00 1.01
N ASP A 21 1.38 2.23 0.57
CA ASP A 21 0.71 3.42 1.10
C ASP A 21 -0.71 3.56 0.55
N PHE A 22 -0.95 3.36 -0.75
CA PHE A 22 -2.29 3.54 -1.31
C PHE A 22 -3.18 2.30 -1.21
N PHE A 23 -2.63 1.10 -0.98
CA PHE A 23 -3.40 -0.15 -1.04
C PHE A 23 -3.30 -1.01 0.22
N THR A 24 -2.09 -1.39 0.63
CA THR A 24 -1.90 -2.38 1.70
C THR A 24 -2.24 -1.81 3.07
N PHE A 25 -1.62 -0.69 3.45
CA PHE A 25 -1.83 -0.08 4.77
C PHE A 25 -3.27 0.38 5.00
N PRO A 26 -3.95 1.05 4.05
CA PRO A 26 -5.34 1.46 4.26
C PRO A 26 -6.25 0.27 4.56
N LYS A 27 -6.04 -0.89 3.94
CA LYS A 27 -6.85 -2.10 4.19
C LYS A 27 -6.60 -2.68 5.56
N ILE A 28 -5.34 -2.79 5.96
CA ILE A 28 -4.97 -3.31 7.28
C ILE A 28 -5.48 -2.36 8.36
N GLN A 29 -5.23 -1.05 8.20
CA GLN A 29 -5.70 -0.02 9.12
C GLN A 29 -7.23 -0.02 9.24
N ASN A 30 -7.97 -0.15 8.13
CA ASN A 30 -9.43 -0.24 8.17
C ASN A 30 -9.92 -1.47 8.92
N ARG A 31 -9.22 -2.60 8.81
CA ARG A 31 -9.56 -3.82 9.54
C ARG A 31 -9.30 -3.69 11.03
N LEU A 32 -8.17 -3.08 11.40
CA LEU A 32 -7.77 -2.89 12.79
C LEU A 32 -8.42 -1.64 13.43
N ARG A 33 -9.12 -0.82 12.65
CA ARG A 33 -9.74 0.42 13.10
C ARG A 33 -10.65 0.14 14.31
N GLY A 34 -10.50 0.95 15.36
CA GLY A 34 -11.32 0.87 16.57
C GLY A 34 -10.87 -0.20 17.58
N HIS A 35 -9.92 -1.07 17.23
CA HIS A 35 -9.37 -2.03 18.18
C HIS A 35 -8.38 -1.36 19.13
N ARG A 36 -8.44 -1.73 20.41
CA ARG A 36 -7.46 -1.33 21.43
C ARG A 36 -6.68 -2.57 21.84
N PHE A 37 -5.38 -2.51 21.67
CA PHE A 37 -4.47 -3.58 22.08
C PHE A 37 -3.93 -3.30 23.47
N GLN A 38 -3.80 -4.34 24.29
CA GLN A 38 -3.28 -4.26 25.65
C GLN A 38 -1.74 -4.31 25.67
N SER A 39 -1.11 -4.80 24.60
CA SER A 39 0.34 -4.82 24.46
C SER A 39 0.80 -4.63 23.00
N PRO A 40 2.08 -4.25 22.80
CA PRO A 40 2.68 -4.20 21.47
C PRO A 40 2.66 -5.56 20.74
N GLU A 41 2.85 -6.67 21.46
CA GLU A 41 2.85 -8.03 20.90
C GLU A 41 1.48 -8.37 20.31
N GLU A 42 0.41 -8.04 21.04
CA GLU A 42 -0.96 -8.22 20.56
C GLU A 42 -1.21 -7.40 19.29
N ALA A 43 -0.74 -6.14 19.23
CA ALA A 43 -0.87 -5.30 18.06
C ALA A 43 -0.10 -5.87 16.84
N VAL A 44 1.10 -6.39 17.06
CA VAL A 44 1.93 -7.02 16.02
C VAL A 44 1.26 -8.28 15.49
N ASP A 45 0.72 -9.13 16.36
CA ASP A 45 0.04 -10.36 15.96
C ASP A 45 -1.27 -10.06 15.22
N ALA A 46 -2.04 -9.07 15.67
CA ALA A 46 -3.21 -8.58 14.96
C ALA A 46 -2.85 -8.05 13.55
N PHE A 47 -1.74 -7.32 13.41
CA PHE A 47 -1.23 -6.86 12.12
C PHE A 47 -0.83 -8.01 11.21
N LYS A 48 -0.06 -9.00 11.70
CA LYS A 48 0.33 -10.18 10.93
C LYS A 48 -0.87 -10.96 10.42
N ASN A 49 -1.85 -11.20 11.28
CA ASN A 49 -3.10 -11.87 10.89
C ASN A 49 -3.87 -11.04 9.85
N ALA A 50 -3.91 -9.72 10.03
CA ALA A 50 -4.54 -8.82 9.06
C ALA A 50 -3.89 -8.88 7.67
N VAL A 51 -2.57 -9.01 7.61
CA VAL A 51 -1.80 -9.19 6.36
C VAL A 51 -2.08 -10.56 5.73
N LEU A 52 -2.04 -11.64 6.50
CA LEU A 52 -2.19 -13.02 5.99
C LEU A 52 -3.58 -13.28 5.39
N ASP A 53 -4.61 -12.64 5.93
CA ASP A 53 -5.98 -12.75 5.44
C ASP A 53 -6.25 -11.87 4.21
N LEU A 54 -5.31 -11.02 3.77
CA LEU A 54 -5.48 -10.29 2.52
C LEU A 54 -5.49 -11.30 1.37
N PRO A 55 -6.60 -11.44 0.63
CA PRO A 55 -6.70 -12.50 -0.35
C PRO A 55 -5.76 -12.23 -1.53
N ALA A 56 -5.04 -13.26 -1.97
CA ALA A 56 -4.03 -13.19 -3.03
C ALA A 56 -4.58 -12.63 -4.36
N ASN A 57 -5.87 -12.84 -4.64
CA ASN A 57 -6.53 -12.30 -5.84
C ASN A 57 -6.64 -10.76 -5.86
N LYS A 58 -6.44 -10.08 -4.72
CA LYS A 58 -6.40 -8.62 -4.66
C LYS A 58 -5.05 -8.07 -5.13
N SER A 59 -3.98 -8.85 -5.14
CA SER A 59 -2.65 -8.40 -5.59
C SER A 59 -2.67 -7.92 -7.05
N ASN A 60 -3.37 -8.63 -7.95
CA ASN A 60 -3.50 -8.19 -9.35
C ASN A 60 -4.19 -6.84 -9.46
N LYS A 61 -5.25 -6.61 -8.67
CA LYS A 61 -5.95 -5.33 -8.65
C LYS A 61 -5.08 -4.20 -8.12
N CYS A 62 -4.14 -4.50 -7.23
CA CYS A 62 -3.15 -3.52 -6.77
C CYS A 62 -2.29 -3.01 -7.93
N PHE A 63 -1.78 -3.92 -8.76
CA PHE A 63 -0.93 -3.57 -9.91
C PHE A 63 -1.71 -2.85 -11.01
N GLU A 64 -2.96 -3.24 -11.28
CA GLU A 64 -3.83 -2.49 -12.19
C GLU A 64 -4.04 -1.05 -11.72
N ASN A 65 -4.40 -0.87 -10.44
CA ASN A 65 -4.57 0.45 -9.86
C ASN A 65 -3.27 1.26 -9.85
N TRP A 66 -2.12 0.59 -9.72
CA TRP A 66 -0.81 1.24 -9.78
C TRP A 66 -0.55 1.85 -11.15
N LEU A 67 -0.86 1.13 -12.24
CA LEU A 67 -0.77 1.65 -13.60
C LEU A 67 -1.70 2.83 -13.84
N GLU A 68 -2.96 2.73 -13.37
CA GLU A 68 -3.93 3.82 -13.46
C GLU A 68 -3.44 5.08 -12.73
N ARG A 69 -2.85 4.92 -11.54
CA ARG A 69 -2.28 6.02 -10.74
C ARG A 69 -1.09 6.69 -11.41
N MET A 70 -0.17 5.92 -11.99
CA MET A 70 0.92 6.50 -12.80
C MET A 70 0.38 7.32 -13.96
N GLN A 71 -0.65 6.82 -14.65
CA GLN A 71 -1.28 7.57 -15.74
C GLN A 71 -1.94 8.86 -15.24
N MET A 72 -2.54 8.86 -14.05
CA MET A 72 -3.06 10.08 -13.42
C MET A 72 -1.94 11.08 -13.11
N CYS A 73 -0.79 10.65 -12.57
CA CYS A 73 0.36 11.53 -12.36
C CYS A 73 0.82 12.21 -13.65
N ILE A 74 0.86 11.48 -14.77
CA ILE A 74 1.22 12.02 -16.08
C ILE A 74 0.19 13.07 -16.51
N ASN A 75 -1.10 12.75 -16.41
CA ASN A 75 -2.19 13.63 -16.86
C ASN A 75 -2.28 14.92 -16.03
N LEU A 76 -1.98 14.84 -14.73
CA LEU A 76 -2.04 15.96 -13.79
C LEU A 76 -0.71 16.69 -13.64
N ARG A 77 0.28 16.42 -14.52
CA ARG A 77 1.60 17.06 -14.49
C ARG A 77 2.26 16.98 -13.11
N LEU A 78 2.19 15.80 -12.49
CA LEU A 78 2.77 15.48 -11.18
C LEU A 78 2.07 16.15 -9.98
N GLU A 79 0.88 16.72 -10.15
CA GLU A 79 0.03 17.14 -9.02
C GLU A 79 -0.61 15.92 -8.32
N TYR A 80 -0.78 16.02 -7.00
CA TYR A 80 -1.43 15.01 -6.18
C TYR A 80 -2.94 14.91 -6.48
N PHE A 81 -3.50 13.69 -6.43
CA PHE A 81 -4.90 13.44 -6.81
C PHE A 81 -5.74 12.68 -5.79
N GLU A 82 -5.20 12.26 -4.65
CA GLU A 82 -5.98 11.55 -3.62
C GLU A 82 -6.91 12.46 -2.79
N LYS A 83 -6.81 13.78 -2.94
CA LYS A 83 -7.57 14.80 -2.16
C LYS A 83 -8.41 15.73 -3.04
N GLN A 84 -9.13 15.20 -4.04
CA GLN A 84 -10.19 15.93 -4.73
C GLN A 84 -11.57 15.53 -4.22
#